data_AF-A0A4W5R3B4-F1
#
_entry.id   AF-A0A4W5R3B4-F1
#
_cell.length_a   1.000
_cell.length_b   1.000
_cell.length_c   1.000
_cell.angle_alpha   90.00
_cell.angle_beta   90.00
_cell.angle_gamma   90.00
#
_symmetry.space_group_name_H-M   'P 1'
#
loop_
_entity.id
_entity.type
_entity.pdbx_description
1 polymer ?
#
loop_
_entity_poly.entity_id
_entity_poly.type
_entity_poly.pdbx_seq_one_letter_code
_entity_poly.pdbx_strand_id
1 'polypeptide(L)'
;MPHTDEDQLTHQALFLLEENKFWAGLVFLDVYPWTTTVPRHVKYKIRMDIDQVERTNKIKDRYWDPGPRADPMEDLRYIWGGFAYLQDMVEHGILKIQTGHDWPLGVYVQQMPYPCYVDDLFMLTLNRCFPIFMVLAWIYSVSMTVKSIVLEKELRLKETLKVKKKKDNVHCFKRELKTK
;
A
#
# COMPACT_ATOMS: atom_id res chain seq x y z
N MET A 1 -15.92 5.53 -34.57
CA MET A 1 -17.07 4.95 -35.31
C MET A 1 -18.03 4.35 -34.30
N PRO A 2 -19.35 4.44 -34.49
CA PRO A 2 -20.28 3.78 -33.59
C PRO A 2 -20.19 2.26 -33.79
N HIS A 3 -19.99 1.52 -32.70
CA HIS A 3 -20.00 0.06 -32.68
C HIS A 3 -21.23 -0.41 -31.91
N THR A 4 -21.90 -1.46 -32.40
CA THR A 4 -23.09 -2.03 -31.75
C THR A 4 -22.74 -2.93 -30.57
N ASP A 5 -21.52 -3.46 -30.53
CA ASP A 5 -21.08 -4.41 -29.52
C ASP A 5 -19.77 -3.98 -28.85
N GLU A 6 -19.63 -4.27 -27.56
CA GLU A 6 -18.48 -3.89 -26.73
C GLU A 6 -17.22 -4.67 -27.16
N ASP A 7 -17.37 -5.92 -27.59
CA ASP A 7 -16.25 -6.75 -28.05
C ASP A 7 -15.65 -6.23 -29.36
N GLN A 8 -16.49 -5.79 -30.30
CA GLN A 8 -16.04 -5.18 -31.55
C GLN A 8 -15.29 -3.86 -31.30
N LEU A 9 -15.81 -3.04 -30.37
CA LEU A 9 -15.14 -1.81 -29.95
C LEU A 9 -13.77 -2.11 -29.35
N THR A 10 -13.67 -3.16 -28.53
CA THR A 10 -12.41 -3.58 -27.91
C THR A 10 -11.41 -4.07 -28.96
N HIS A 11 -11.84 -4.89 -29.91
CA HIS A 11 -10.96 -5.42 -30.95
C HIS A 11 -10.42 -4.30 -31.87
N GLN A 12 -11.26 -3.32 -32.21
CA GLN A 12 -10.83 -2.16 -32.99
C GLN A 12 -9.94 -1.22 -32.17
N ALA A 13 -10.23 -1.06 -30.88
CA ALA A 13 -9.40 -0.26 -29.98
C ALA A 13 -7.98 -0.80 -29.90
N LEU A 14 -7.80 -2.13 -29.81
CA LEU A 14 -6.47 -2.75 -29.82
C LEU A 14 -5.67 -2.41 -31.08
N PHE A 15 -6.30 -2.49 -32.26
CA PHE A 15 -5.65 -2.13 -33.52
C PHE A 15 -5.26 -0.63 -33.56
N LEU A 16 -6.14 0.25 -33.09
CA LEU A 16 -5.86 1.69 -33.03
C LEU A 16 -4.79 2.05 -31.99
N LEU A 17 -4.62 1.22 -30.97
CA LEU A 17 -3.63 1.38 -29.91
C LEU A 17 -2.23 1.02 -30.44
N GLU A 18 -2.10 -0.02 -31.28
CA GLU A 18 -0.85 -0.32 -31.99
C GLU A 18 -0.39 0.85 -32.87
N GLU A 19 -1.34 1.60 -33.45
CA GLU A 19 -1.05 2.78 -34.27
C GLU A 19 -0.89 4.09 -33.45
N ASN A 20 -0.96 4.04 -32.11
CA ASN A 20 -0.98 5.23 -31.23
C ASN A 20 -2.08 6.26 -31.57
N LYS A 21 -3.22 5.82 -32.09
CA LYS A 21 -4.37 6.67 -32.47
C LYS A 21 -5.57 6.51 -31.53
N PHE A 22 -5.54 5.54 -30.63
CA PHE A 22 -6.61 5.32 -29.66
C PHE A 22 -6.48 6.27 -28.47
N TRP A 23 -7.54 6.98 -28.12
CA TRP A 23 -7.60 7.81 -26.91
C TRP A 23 -8.55 7.22 -25.87
N ALA A 24 -9.82 7.05 -26.23
CA ALA A 24 -10.83 6.46 -25.38
C ALA A 24 -11.98 5.85 -26.19
N GLY A 25 -12.61 4.83 -25.61
CA GLY A 25 -13.88 4.26 -26.03
C GLY A 25 -14.97 4.60 -25.01
N LEU A 26 -16.16 4.96 -25.49
CA LEU A 26 -17.32 5.26 -24.66
C LEU A 26 -18.40 4.21 -24.91
N VAL A 27 -18.84 3.54 -23.84
CA VAL A 27 -19.86 2.49 -23.90
C VAL A 27 -21.03 2.90 -23.03
N PHE A 28 -22.18 3.15 -23.64
CA PHE A 28 -23.42 3.42 -22.91
C PHE A 28 -24.10 2.11 -22.54
N LEU A 29 -24.54 2.02 -21.28
CA LEU A 29 -25.34 0.92 -20.76
C LEU A 29 -26.80 1.34 -20.76
N ASP A 30 -27.69 0.40 -21.04
CA ASP A 30 -29.15 0.60 -21.00
C ASP A 30 -29.68 1.61 -22.05
N VAL A 31 -28.93 1.82 -23.14
CA VAL A 31 -29.37 2.61 -24.31
C VAL A 31 -29.46 1.68 -25.51
N TYR A 32 -30.66 1.59 -26.10
CA TYR A 32 -30.91 0.69 -27.22
C TYR A 32 -31.26 1.48 -28.49
N PRO A 33 -30.99 0.94 -29.69
CA PRO A 33 -31.26 1.65 -30.95
C PRO A 33 -32.73 2.07 -31.15
N TRP A 34 -33.66 1.38 -30.50
CA TRP A 34 -35.10 1.65 -30.59
C TRP A 34 -35.62 2.67 -29.55
N THR A 35 -34.80 3.09 -28.58
CA THR A 35 -35.21 4.08 -27.59
C THR A 35 -34.99 5.49 -28.14
N THR A 36 -36.08 6.25 -28.31
CA THR A 36 -36.05 7.62 -28.86
C THR A 36 -35.65 8.67 -27.81
N THR A 37 -35.76 8.33 -26.53
CA THR A 37 -35.47 9.23 -25.41
C THR A 37 -34.40 8.64 -24.50
N VAL A 38 -33.47 9.48 -24.06
CA VAL A 38 -32.43 9.10 -23.10
C VAL A 38 -33.08 8.79 -21.73
N PRO A 39 -32.75 7.67 -21.08
CA PRO A 39 -33.29 7.34 -19.75
C PRO A 39 -32.88 8.38 -18.70
N ARG A 40 -33.68 8.51 -17.63
CA ARG A 40 -33.40 9.46 -16.53
C ARG A 40 -32.05 9.20 -15.84
N HIS A 41 -31.68 7.93 -15.71
CA HIS A 41 -30.39 7.53 -15.15
C HIS A 41 -29.59 6.83 -16.25
N VAL A 42 -28.61 7.55 -16.80
CA VAL A 42 -27.71 7.02 -17.83
C VAL A 42 -26.49 6.41 -17.14
N LYS A 43 -26.19 5.16 -17.48
CA LYS A 43 -24.95 4.51 -17.08
C LYS A 43 -24.04 4.43 -18.28
N TYR A 44 -22.76 4.72 -18.10
CA TYR A 44 -21.77 4.57 -19.16
C TYR A 44 -20.44 4.10 -18.58
N LYS A 45 -19.60 3.56 -19.46
CA LYS A 45 -18.22 3.16 -19.17
C LYS A 45 -17.30 3.95 -20.09
N ILE A 46 -16.26 4.55 -19.53
CA ILE A 46 -15.13 5.10 -20.29
C ILE A 46 -14.05 4.02 -20.28
N ARG A 47 -13.66 3.54 -21.46
CA ARG A 47 -12.60 2.54 -21.68
C ARG A 47 -11.38 3.28 -22.24
N MET A 48 -10.29 3.33 -21.50
CA MET A 48 -9.04 3.94 -21.93
C MET A 48 -7.91 2.94 -21.82
N ASP A 49 -6.79 3.25 -22.47
CA ASP A 49 -5.56 2.49 -22.31
C ASP A 49 -5.06 2.54 -20.86
N ILE A 50 -4.53 1.42 -20.38
CA ILE A 50 -4.07 1.26 -18.99
C ILE A 50 -2.88 2.16 -18.65
N ASP A 51 -2.10 2.58 -19.64
CA ASP A 51 -0.97 3.48 -19.44
C ASP A 51 -1.40 4.95 -19.32
N GLN A 52 -2.58 5.29 -19.85
CA GLN A 52 -3.16 6.65 -19.80
C GLN A 52 -4.11 6.88 -18.62
N VAL A 53 -4.50 5.84 -17.87
CA VAL A 53 -5.43 5.97 -16.74
C VAL A 53 -4.89 5.29 -15.48
N GLU A 54 -5.36 5.73 -14.32
CA GLU A 54 -5.04 5.06 -13.06
C GLU A 54 -5.55 3.62 -13.05
N ARG A 55 -4.79 2.73 -12.42
CA ARG A 55 -5.15 1.31 -12.37
C ARG A 55 -6.35 1.10 -11.44
N THR A 56 -7.37 0.43 -11.95
CA THR A 56 -8.63 0.16 -11.23
C THR A 56 -8.58 -1.09 -10.34
N ASN A 57 -7.41 -1.73 -10.20
CA ASN A 57 -7.24 -2.91 -9.35
C ASN A 57 -7.10 -2.58 -7.85
N LYS A 58 -6.83 -1.31 -7.52
CA LYS A 58 -6.71 -0.81 -6.15
C LYS A 58 -7.44 0.53 -6.03
N ILE A 59 -8.11 0.73 -4.90
CA ILE A 59 -8.73 2.03 -4.56
C ILE A 59 -7.76 2.90 -3.74
N LYS A 60 -6.87 2.26 -2.97
CA LYS A 60 -5.87 2.90 -2.11
C LYS A 60 -4.60 2.05 -2.08
N ASP A 61 -3.47 2.69 -1.82
CA ASP A 61 -2.21 1.98 -1.60
C ASP A 61 -2.27 1.06 -0.38
N ARG A 62 -1.58 -0.07 -0.50
CA ARG A 62 -1.54 -1.12 0.52
C ARG A 62 -0.91 -0.63 1.82
N TYR A 63 0.12 0.21 1.69
CA TYR A 63 0.77 0.86 2.82
C TYR A 63 0.48 2.35 2.73
N TRP A 64 0.23 2.96 3.88
CA TRP A 64 0.10 4.41 3.93
C TRP A 64 1.47 5.02 3.69
N ASP A 65 1.58 5.76 2.59
CA ASP A 65 2.75 6.55 2.28
C ASP A 65 2.51 7.99 2.76
N PRO A 66 3.29 8.51 3.73
CA PRO A 66 3.21 9.90 4.11
C PRO A 66 3.69 10.78 2.95
N GLY A 67 2.93 11.82 2.62
CA GLY A 67 3.35 12.82 1.62
C GLY A 67 2.23 13.29 0.70
N PRO A 68 2.45 14.40 -0.03
CA PRO A 68 1.54 14.83 -1.07
C PRO A 68 1.62 13.90 -2.28
N ARG A 69 0.46 13.44 -2.77
CA ARG A 69 0.35 12.77 -4.07
C ARG A 69 0.31 13.80 -5.19
N ALA A 70 1.48 14.28 -5.57
CA ALA A 70 1.67 15.41 -6.47
C ALA A 70 2.59 15.08 -7.66
N ASP A 71 2.96 13.81 -7.87
CA ASP A 71 3.73 13.44 -9.05
C ASP A 71 2.85 13.58 -10.31
N PRO A 72 3.19 14.49 -11.25
CA PRO A 72 2.38 14.70 -12.45
C PRO A 72 2.29 13.46 -13.35
N MET A 73 3.27 12.56 -13.31
CA MET A 73 3.33 11.37 -14.17
C MET A 73 2.62 10.18 -13.54
N GLU A 74 2.84 9.94 -12.25
CA GLU A 74 2.31 8.75 -11.56
C GLU A 74 0.99 9.01 -10.82
N ASP A 75 0.85 10.14 -10.11
CA ASP A 75 -0.33 10.41 -9.25
C ASP A 75 -1.47 11.12 -9.99
N LEU A 76 -1.16 11.93 -11.01
CA LEU A 76 -2.13 12.76 -11.73
C LEU A 76 -2.61 12.15 -13.05
N ARG A 77 -2.55 10.82 -13.19
CA ARG A 77 -2.89 10.11 -14.44
C ARG A 77 -4.30 10.39 -14.96
N TYR A 78 -5.28 10.55 -14.07
CA TYR A 78 -6.64 10.95 -14.47
C TYR A 78 -6.72 12.34 -15.14
N ILE A 79 -5.80 13.24 -14.80
CA ILE A 79 -5.71 14.60 -15.37
C ILE A 79 -4.83 14.58 -16.62
N TRP A 80 -3.62 14.04 -16.53
CA TRP A 80 -2.67 14.02 -17.65
C TRP A 80 -3.16 13.16 -18.82
N GLY A 81 -3.71 11.96 -18.56
CA GLY A 81 -4.28 11.10 -19.60
C GLY A 81 -5.65 11.57 -20.11
N GLY A 82 -6.27 12.54 -19.44
CA GLY A 82 -7.47 13.23 -19.89
C GLY A 82 -8.79 12.51 -19.65
N PHE A 83 -8.80 11.48 -18.80
CA PHE A 83 -10.04 10.81 -18.35
C PHE A 83 -11.02 11.81 -17.70
N ALA A 84 -10.52 12.69 -16.81
CA ALA A 84 -11.36 13.67 -16.13
C ALA A 84 -12.01 14.66 -17.11
N TYR A 85 -11.31 15.04 -18.18
CA TYR A 85 -11.86 15.90 -19.23
C TYR A 85 -12.95 15.19 -20.03
N LEU A 86 -12.72 13.93 -20.40
CA LEU A 86 -13.74 13.14 -21.10
C LEU A 86 -14.98 12.94 -20.25
N GLN A 87 -14.81 12.69 -18.95
CA GLN A 87 -15.92 12.58 -18.02
C GLN A 87 -16.72 13.89 -17.97
N ASP A 88 -16.07 15.03 -17.78
CA ASP A 88 -16.73 16.33 -17.74
C ASP A 88 -17.51 16.65 -19.03
N MET A 89 -16.89 16.39 -20.19
CA MET A 89 -17.52 16.60 -21.50
C MET A 89 -18.75 15.71 -21.72
N VAL A 90 -18.67 14.42 -21.35
CA VAL A 90 -19.77 13.47 -21.50
C VAL A 90 -20.90 13.79 -20.53
N GLU A 91 -20.60 14.12 -19.28
CA GLU A 91 -21.60 14.49 -18.26
C GLU A 91 -22.35 15.75 -18.66
N HIS A 92 -21.64 16.80 -19.12
CA HIS A 92 -22.28 18.00 -19.65
C HIS A 92 -23.15 17.69 -20.87
N GLY A 93 -22.71 16.80 -21.77
CA GLY A 93 -23.50 16.36 -22.92
C GLY A 93 -24.81 15.67 -22.51
N ILE A 94 -24.75 14.77 -21.52
CA ILE A 94 -25.93 14.09 -20.98
C ILE A 94 -26.86 15.10 -20.30
N LEU A 95 -26.31 16.00 -19.49
CA LEU A 95 -27.07 17.02 -18.77
C LEU A 95 -27.82 17.94 -19.73
N LYS A 96 -27.17 18.36 -20.82
CA LYS A 96 -27.76 19.19 -21.87
C LYS A 96 -28.95 18.51 -22.54
N ILE A 97 -28.84 17.22 -22.83
CA ILE A 97 -29.93 16.44 -23.46
C ILE A 97 -31.10 16.26 -22.48
N GLN A 98 -30.81 16.00 -21.21
CA GLN A 98 -31.85 15.74 -20.21
C GLN A 98 -32.59 17.00 -19.74
N THR A 99 -31.88 18.13 -19.59
CA THR A 99 -32.45 19.38 -19.08
C THR A 99 -32.88 20.35 -20.17
N GLY A 100 -32.35 20.21 -21.39
CA GLY A 100 -32.59 21.13 -22.51
C GLY A 100 -31.94 22.51 -22.32
N HIS A 101 -31.11 22.70 -21.30
CA HIS A 101 -30.40 23.95 -21.02
C HIS A 101 -28.89 23.75 -21.21
N ASP A 102 -28.22 24.78 -21.72
CA ASP A 102 -26.77 24.78 -21.89
C ASP A 102 -26.11 25.35 -20.64
N TRP A 103 -25.47 24.50 -19.84
CA TRP A 103 -24.71 24.94 -18.67
C TRP A 103 -23.27 25.29 -19.10
N PRO A 104 -22.68 26.40 -18.61
CA PRO A 104 -21.31 26.74 -18.97
C PRO A 104 -20.33 25.69 -18.43
N LEU A 105 -19.49 25.15 -19.33
CA LEU A 105 -18.35 24.28 -18.97
C LEU A 105 -17.35 25.09 -18.14
N GLY A 106 -17.00 24.62 -16.94
CA GLY A 106 -16.16 25.41 -16.03
C GLY A 106 -15.89 24.79 -14.67
N VAL A 107 -15.68 23.47 -14.61
CA VAL A 107 -15.29 22.80 -13.35
C VAL A 107 -13.77 22.90 -13.18
N TYR A 108 -13.33 23.57 -12.11
CA TYR A 108 -11.92 23.61 -11.75
C TYR A 108 -11.61 22.50 -10.75
N VAL A 109 -10.55 21.73 -11.04
CA VAL A 109 -10.02 20.73 -10.11
C VAL A 109 -8.88 21.34 -9.33
N GLN A 110 -8.99 21.35 -8.00
CA GLN A 110 -7.95 21.81 -7.09
C GLN A 110 -7.61 20.70 -6.09
N GLN A 111 -6.32 20.35 -6.00
CA GLN A 111 -5.85 19.43 -4.95
C GLN A 111 -5.86 20.13 -3.59
N MET A 112 -6.23 19.38 -2.55
CA MET A 112 -6.12 19.85 -1.16
C MET A 112 -4.63 20.05 -0.82
N PRO A 113 -4.20 21.22 -0.31
CA PRO A 113 -2.80 21.44 0.02
C PRO A 113 -2.35 20.52 1.15
N TYR A 114 -1.19 19.91 0.99
CA TYR A 114 -0.56 19.10 2.03
C TYR A 114 0.34 19.98 2.91
N PRO A 115 0.41 19.74 4.24
CA PRO A 115 1.35 20.46 5.10
C PRO A 115 2.80 20.24 4.65
N CYS A 116 3.71 21.10 5.12
CA CYS A 116 5.14 20.94 4.83
C CYS A 116 5.61 19.55 5.24
N TYR A 117 6.17 18.83 4.29
CA TYR A 117 6.57 17.44 4.44
C TYR A 117 7.92 17.22 3.77
N VAL A 118 8.77 16.43 4.42
CA VAL A 118 10.13 16.14 3.98
C VAL A 118 10.26 14.62 3.86
N ASP A 119 10.64 14.18 2.68
CA ASP A 119 10.82 12.76 2.36
C ASP A 119 12.14 12.21 2.88
N ASP A 120 12.18 11.89 4.18
CA ASP A 120 13.34 11.28 4.82
C ASP A 120 13.30 9.74 4.72
N LEU A 121 13.38 9.22 3.49
CA LEU A 121 13.40 7.76 3.23
C LEU A 121 14.52 7.05 4.00
N PHE A 122 15.66 7.72 4.18
CA PHE A 122 16.77 7.22 4.97
C PHE A 122 16.39 7.03 6.44
N MET A 123 15.75 8.03 7.06
CA MET A 123 15.34 7.94 8.47
C MET A 123 14.27 6.86 8.67
N LEU A 124 13.33 6.74 7.73
CA LEU A 124 12.32 5.68 7.74
C LEU A 124 12.96 4.28 7.67
N THR A 125 13.90 4.10 6.75
CA THR A 125 14.60 2.83 6.55
C THR A 125 15.45 2.47 7.78
N LEU A 126 16.19 3.45 8.32
CA LEU A 126 16.97 3.26 9.54
C LEU A 126 16.09 2.85 10.72
N ASN A 127 14.98 3.53 10.96
CA ASN A 127 14.08 3.21 12.07
C ASN A 127 13.50 1.79 11.95
N ARG A 128 13.24 1.30 10.73
CA ARG A 128 12.77 -0.08 10.51
C ARG A 128 13.87 -1.11 10.70
N CYS A 129 15.11 -0.81 10.31
CA CYS A 129 16.23 -1.74 10.43
C CYS A 129 16.91 -1.73 11.81
N PHE A 130 16.75 -0.66 12.60
CA PHE A 130 17.42 -0.48 13.88
C PHE A 130 17.22 -1.64 14.87
N PRO A 131 16.00 -2.18 15.09
CA PRO A 131 15.80 -3.31 16.01
C PRO A 131 16.53 -4.58 15.55
N ILE A 132 16.62 -4.81 14.23
CA ILE A 132 17.30 -5.98 13.66
C ILE A 132 18.79 -5.89 13.95
N PHE A 133 19.40 -4.73 13.72
CA PHE A 133 20.82 -4.51 14.04
C PHE A 133 21.11 -4.63 15.54
N MET A 134 20.22 -4.15 16.41
CA MET A 134 20.36 -4.31 17.86
C MET A 134 20.38 -5.80 18.27
N VAL A 135 19.45 -6.61 17.74
CA VAL A 135 19.40 -8.05 18.03
C VAL A 135 20.64 -8.77 17.51
N LEU A 136 21.10 -8.42 16.30
CA LEU A 136 22.32 -8.98 15.72
C LEU A 136 23.56 -8.66 16.57
N ALA A 137 23.65 -7.46 17.14
CA ALA A 137 24.79 -7.08 17.99
C ALA A 137 24.87 -7.92 19.27
N TRP A 138 23.73 -8.34 19.84
CA TRP A 138 23.69 -9.05 21.10
C TRP A 138 23.59 -10.57 20.97
N ILE A 139 23.45 -11.09 19.76
CA ILE A 139 23.24 -12.52 19.53
C ILE A 139 24.36 -13.38 20.14
N TYR A 140 25.62 -12.94 20.01
CA TYR A 140 26.76 -13.65 20.57
C TYR A 140 26.78 -13.62 22.09
N SER A 141 26.50 -12.45 22.70
CA SER A 141 26.48 -12.29 24.15
C SER A 141 25.40 -13.17 24.78
N VAL A 142 24.17 -13.09 24.26
CA VAL A 142 23.05 -13.93 24.72
C VAL A 142 23.37 -15.41 24.52
N SER A 143 23.95 -15.80 23.39
CA SER A 143 24.36 -17.19 23.14
C SER A 143 25.38 -17.69 24.16
N MET A 144 26.38 -16.88 24.51
CA MET A 144 27.38 -17.23 25.51
C MET A 144 26.80 -17.33 26.92
N THR A 145 25.89 -16.43 27.30
CA THR A 145 25.17 -16.51 28.58
C THR A 145 24.28 -17.75 28.67
N VAL A 146 23.56 -18.10 27.60
CA VAL A 146 22.75 -19.33 27.58
C VAL A 146 23.64 -20.57 27.70
N LYS A 147 24.76 -20.61 26.96
CA LYS A 147 25.73 -21.70 27.03
C LYS A 147 26.28 -21.89 28.44
N SER A 148 26.64 -20.81 29.14
CA SER A 148 27.19 -20.90 30.50
C SER A 148 26.14 -21.38 31.52
N ILE A 149 24.89 -20.94 31.39
CA ILE A 149 23.78 -21.39 32.24
C ILE A 149 23.48 -22.87 32.02
N VAL A 150 23.43 -23.33 30.76
CA VAL A 150 23.20 -24.75 30.44
C VAL A 150 24.33 -25.60 31.00
N LEU A 151 25.59 -25.19 30.81
CA LEU A 151 26.74 -25.90 31.35
C LEU A 151 26.71 -26.01 32.89
N GLU A 152 26.29 -24.95 33.58
CA GLU A 152 26.14 -24.97 35.04
C GLU A 152 25.04 -25.94 35.50
N LYS A 153 23.93 -26.01 34.75
CA LYS A 153 22.81 -26.94 35.02
C LYS A 153 23.20 -28.39 34.77
N GLU A 154 23.87 -28.69 33.65
CA GLU A 154 24.36 -30.04 33.31
C GLU A 154 25.31 -30.58 34.39
N LEU A 155 26.28 -29.78 34.80
CA LEU A 155 27.25 -30.16 35.83
C LEU A 155 26.68 -30.12 37.25
N ARG A 156 25.42 -29.70 37.41
CA ARG A 156 24.74 -29.47 38.70
C ARG A 156 25.65 -28.75 39.70
N LEU A 157 26.45 -27.79 39.22
CA LEU A 157 27.49 -27.13 40.01
C LEU A 157 26.90 -26.43 41.24
N LYS A 158 25.66 -25.94 41.14
CA LYS A 158 24.93 -25.39 42.29
C LYS A 158 24.61 -26.43 43.36
N GLU A 159 24.35 -27.68 43.00
CA GLU A 159 24.08 -28.77 43.96
C GLU A 159 25.37 -29.23 44.64
N THR A 160 26.45 -29.42 43.87
CA THR A 160 27.76 -29.84 44.42
C THR A 160 28.37 -28.76 45.33
N LEU A 161 28.23 -27.48 44.98
CA LEU A 161 28.61 -26.37 45.86
C LEU A 161 27.76 -26.29 47.13
N LYS A 162 26.45 -26.56 47.06
CA LYS A 162 25.58 -26.63 48.25
C LYS A 162 25.99 -27.79 49.18
N VAL A 163 26.28 -28.97 48.62
CA VAL A 163 26.76 -30.13 49.40
C VAL A 163 28.12 -29.85 50.02
N LYS A 164 29.04 -29.23 49.26
CA LYS A 164 30.37 -28.85 49.76
C LYS A 164 30.27 -27.82 50.88
N LYS A 165 29.49 -26.75 50.72
CA LYS A 165 29.21 -25.77 51.81
C LYS A 165 28.61 -26.44 53.05
N LYS A 166 27.69 -27.39 52.89
CA LYS A 166 27.10 -28.12 54.03
C LYS A 166 28.14 -29.01 54.72
N LYS A 167 29.03 -29.67 53.97
CA LYS A 167 30.16 -30.43 54.52
C LYS A 167 31.17 -29.54 55.23
N ASP A 168 31.52 -28.39 54.68
CA ASP A 168 32.46 -27.44 55.29
C ASP A 168 31.88 -26.85 56.58
N ASN A 169 30.58 -26.49 56.60
CA ASN A 169 29.91 -26.07 57.83
C ASN A 169 29.90 -27.19 58.89
N VAL A 170 29.59 -28.43 58.52
CA VAL A 170 29.63 -29.57 59.46
C VAL A 170 31.06 -29.86 59.94
N HIS A 171 32.06 -29.76 59.07
CA HIS A 171 33.48 -29.95 59.44
C HIS A 171 33.98 -28.83 60.36
N CYS A 172 33.60 -27.58 60.10
CA CYS A 172 33.89 -26.43 60.97
C CYS A 172 33.21 -26.58 62.34
N PHE A 173 31.91 -26.89 62.38
CA PHE A 173 31.18 -27.14 63.63
C PHE A 173 31.79 -28.28 64.45
N LYS A 174 32.23 -29.35 63.77
CA LYS A 174 32.87 -30.50 64.42
C LYS A 174 34.29 -30.20 64.90
N ARG A 175 34.96 -29.19 64.33
CA ARG A 175 36.25 -28.67 64.81
C ARG A 175 36.05 -27.80 66.06
N GLU A 176 35.06 -26.92 66.07
CA GLU A 176 34.74 -26.09 67.23
C GLU A 176 34.32 -26.92 68.46
N LEU A 177 33.52 -27.98 68.25
CA LEU A 177 33.11 -28.92 69.31
C LEU A 177 34.25 -29.80 69.85
N LYS A 178 35.41 -29.86 69.18
CA LYS A 178 36.59 -30.64 69.62
C LYS A 178 37.65 -29.78 70.32
N THR A 179 37.45 -28.46 70.34
CA THR A 179 38.32 -27.44 70.97
C THR A 179 37.66 -26.78 72.20
N LYS A 180 36.53 -27.31 72.67
CA LYS A 180 35.92 -27.06 73.98
C LYS A 180 35.90 -28.36 74.76
#